data_AF-A0AAN6K888-F1
#
_entry.id   AF-A0AAN6K888-F1
#
_cell.length_a   1.000
_cell.length_b   1.000
_cell.length_c   1.000
_cell.angle_alpha   90.00
_cell.angle_beta   90.00
_cell.angle_gamma   90.00
#
_symmetry.space_group_name_H-M   'P 1'
#
loop_
_entity.id
_entity.type
_entity.pdbx_description
1 polymer ?
#
loop_
_entity_poly.entity_id
_entity_poly.type
_entity_poly.pdbx_seq_one_letter_code
_entity_poly.pdbx_strand_id
1 'polypeptide(L)'
;MTPYEVGCDETEAWVPTWGFGRPFDEGKSTMQLPEQSLALLLGLCTSAPAGPLTSYLGTISCNLPANFLGNSVHALASRVAKFWGKQGTEEFQEHHPLHACNEHNFLYHYTPSRRPTPRPRKPPRIHLIDSGMDNNCPTYVLLHPHRAVDVIINMDASSDVQKDSFPTRVDQIGGRRGIKFTKRHDVTPSADPKDPDRFKDMYAQIYDGVPCDRPETVVDSYGRTVKTPPAPAYGRECTMVYMPLLPNERAVPDYDPSTAKFSGSYNLVWTPEQVEMLVRVCVANFEQGEGTVKEVMRAAWGRRKAERERGGVGGVGVKV
;
A
#
# COMPACT_ATOMS: atom_id res chain seq x y z
N MET A 1 -10.78 -0.77 5.79
CA MET A 1 -12.16 -1.09 5.39
C MET A 1 -12.28 -2.61 5.24
N THR A 2 -13.36 -3.19 5.74
CA THR A 2 -13.74 -4.60 5.55
C THR A 2 -15.24 -4.67 5.26
N PRO A 3 -15.82 -5.84 4.92
CA PRO A 3 -17.28 -5.97 4.85
C PRO A 3 -18.01 -5.68 6.16
N TYR A 4 -17.32 -5.74 7.31
CA TYR A 4 -17.91 -5.50 8.62
C TYR A 4 -17.80 -4.05 9.05
N GLU A 5 -16.64 -3.41 8.81
CA GLU A 5 -16.33 -2.12 9.42
C GLU A 5 -15.35 -1.24 8.61
N VAL A 6 -15.47 0.07 8.84
CA VAL A 6 -14.53 1.11 8.39
C VAL A 6 -14.04 1.87 9.62
N GLY A 7 -12.72 2.03 9.72
CA GLY A 7 -12.11 2.71 10.85
C GLY A 7 -10.60 2.79 10.72
N CYS A 8 -9.96 3.24 11.79
CA CYS A 8 -8.54 3.47 11.85
C CYS A 8 -7.98 3.06 13.22
N ASP A 9 -6.88 2.30 13.20
CA ASP A 9 -6.20 1.87 14.42
C ASP A 9 -5.68 3.04 15.25
N GLU A 10 -5.37 4.17 14.61
CA GLU A 10 -4.81 5.33 15.29
C GLU A 10 -5.83 6.10 16.10
N THR A 11 -7.08 6.07 15.65
CA THR A 11 -8.21 6.63 16.36
C THR A 11 -8.83 5.64 17.33
N GLU A 12 -8.57 4.33 17.15
CA GLU A 12 -9.19 3.19 17.84
C GLU A 12 -10.72 3.24 17.75
N ALA A 13 -11.23 3.58 16.57
CA ALA A 13 -12.66 3.72 16.35
C ALA A 13 -13.07 3.26 14.96
N TRP A 14 -14.22 2.60 14.93
CA TRP A 14 -14.80 1.97 13.76
C TRP A 14 -16.31 2.22 13.72
N VAL A 15 -16.85 2.23 12.51
CA VAL A 15 -18.28 2.15 12.25
C VAL A 15 -18.56 0.94 11.37
N PRO A 16 -19.77 0.35 11.43
CA PRO A 16 -20.20 -0.62 10.45
C PRO A 16 -20.07 -0.07 9.03
N THR A 17 -19.73 -0.91 8.06
CA THR A 17 -19.52 -0.46 6.67
C THR A 17 -20.75 0.24 6.09
N TRP A 18 -21.96 -0.25 6.38
CA TRP A 18 -23.21 0.41 5.99
C TRP A 18 -23.43 1.79 6.60
N GLY A 19 -22.75 2.11 7.70
CA GLY A 19 -22.83 3.39 8.40
C GLY A 19 -21.80 4.41 7.92
N PHE A 20 -20.78 3.97 7.16
CA PHE A 20 -19.76 4.86 6.61
C PHE A 20 -20.38 5.84 5.59
N GLY A 21 -19.98 7.10 5.65
CA GLY A 21 -20.56 8.18 4.85
C GLY A 21 -21.81 8.84 5.43
N ARG A 22 -22.37 8.35 6.55
CA ARG A 22 -23.46 9.04 7.27
C ARG A 22 -22.92 10.19 8.15
N PRO A 23 -23.70 11.24 8.40
CA PRO A 23 -23.35 12.22 9.43
C PRO A 23 -23.50 11.61 10.83
N PHE A 24 -22.53 11.90 11.70
CA PHE A 24 -22.55 11.51 13.11
C PHE A 24 -22.43 12.73 14.02
N ASP A 25 -22.96 12.59 15.23
CA ASP A 25 -22.72 13.50 16.35
C ASP A 25 -22.63 12.67 17.63
N GLU A 26 -21.59 12.91 18.44
CA GLU A 26 -21.30 12.17 19.68
C GLU A 26 -21.38 10.64 19.55
N GLY A 27 -20.91 10.11 18.41
CA GLY A 27 -20.92 8.67 18.12
C GLY A 27 -22.28 8.10 17.68
N LYS A 28 -23.28 8.94 17.41
CA LYS A 28 -24.59 8.54 16.91
C LYS A 28 -24.83 9.05 15.49
N SER A 29 -25.32 8.18 14.61
CA SER A 29 -25.76 8.57 13.26
C SER A 29 -26.97 9.52 13.37
N THR A 30 -26.86 10.73 12.84
CA THR A 30 -27.94 11.74 12.91
C THR A 30 -28.91 11.64 11.74
N MET A 31 -28.50 10.96 10.67
CA MET A 31 -29.32 10.71 9.48
C MET A 31 -29.13 9.27 9.00
N GLN A 32 -30.20 8.65 8.51
CA GLN A 32 -30.17 7.29 7.96
C GLN A 32 -30.00 7.32 6.43
N LEU A 33 -28.80 7.65 5.95
CA LEU A 33 -28.48 7.52 4.53
C LEU A 33 -28.26 6.05 4.16
N PRO A 34 -28.59 5.61 2.93
CA PRO A 34 -28.26 4.26 2.49
C PRO A 34 -26.75 4.03 2.50
N GLU A 35 -26.34 2.76 2.56
CA GLU A 35 -24.94 2.37 2.40
C GLU A 35 -24.39 2.87 1.06
N GLN A 36 -23.15 3.35 1.07
CA GLN A 36 -22.48 3.76 -0.17
C GLN A 36 -22.30 2.57 -1.10
N SER A 37 -22.49 2.78 -2.40
CA SER A 37 -22.23 1.72 -3.38
C SER A 37 -20.75 1.34 -3.39
N LEU A 38 -20.46 0.08 -3.72
CA LEU A 38 -19.07 -0.39 -3.86
C LEU A 38 -18.28 0.47 -4.85
N ALA A 39 -18.91 1.01 -5.90
CA ALA A 39 -18.26 1.90 -6.86
C ALA A 39 -17.72 3.19 -6.20
N LEU A 40 -18.46 3.77 -5.24
CA LEU A 40 -17.99 4.94 -4.49
C LEU A 40 -16.84 4.57 -3.55
N LEU A 41 -16.92 3.42 -2.88
CA LEU A 41 -15.86 2.92 -2.01
C LEU A 41 -14.58 2.60 -2.79
N LEU A 42 -14.70 2.04 -3.99
CA LEU A 42 -13.57 1.84 -4.90
C LEU A 42 -12.99 3.18 -5.35
N GLY A 43 -13.83 4.14 -5.72
CA GLY A 43 -13.40 5.50 -6.06
C GLY A 43 -12.58 6.18 -4.94
N LEU A 44 -12.96 5.96 -3.67
CA LEU A 44 -12.16 6.38 -2.51
C LEU A 44 -10.77 5.73 -2.51
N CYS A 45 -10.74 4.40 -2.66
CA CYS A 45 -9.51 3.61 -2.58
C CYS A 45 -8.56 3.87 -3.77
N THR A 46 -9.07 4.28 -4.93
CA THR A 46 -8.29 4.52 -6.16
C THR A 46 -8.23 6.01 -6.53
N SER A 47 -8.32 6.89 -5.52
CA SER A 47 -8.34 8.35 -5.70
C SER A 47 -6.95 8.98 -5.90
N ALA A 48 -5.91 8.21 -6.23
CA ALA A 48 -4.60 8.77 -6.59
C ALA A 48 -4.66 9.83 -7.70
N PRO A 49 -5.53 9.72 -8.73
CA PRO A 49 -5.78 10.79 -9.71
C PRO A 49 -6.47 12.05 -9.15
N ALA A 50 -6.70 12.13 -7.84
CA ALA A 50 -7.10 13.32 -7.10
C ALA A 50 -5.99 13.87 -6.20
N GLY A 51 -4.78 13.29 -6.23
CA GLY A 51 -3.60 13.82 -5.53
C GLY A 51 -3.09 15.15 -6.11
N PRO A 52 -2.06 15.77 -5.52
CA PRO A 52 -1.49 17.04 -6.00
C PRO A 52 -0.78 16.89 -7.36
N LEU A 53 -0.88 17.89 -8.25
CA LEU A 53 -0.32 17.84 -9.62
C LEU A 53 1.18 17.46 -9.70
N THR A 54 1.96 17.70 -8.64
CA THR A 54 3.38 17.32 -8.56
C THR A 54 3.62 15.82 -8.52
N SER A 55 2.72 15.01 -7.94
CA SER A 55 2.81 13.55 -7.97
C SER A 55 2.53 12.98 -9.37
N TYR A 56 1.92 13.76 -10.27
CA TYR A 56 1.66 13.37 -11.66
C TYR A 56 2.87 13.61 -12.55
N LEU A 57 3.71 14.59 -12.23
CA LEU A 57 4.79 15.01 -13.15
C LEU A 57 5.77 13.87 -13.42
N GLY A 58 6.11 13.08 -12.40
CA GLY A 58 6.95 11.89 -12.56
C GLY A 58 6.32 10.86 -13.50
N THR A 59 5.05 10.56 -13.30
CA THR A 59 4.35 9.51 -14.07
C THR A 59 3.93 9.96 -15.47
N ILE A 60 3.62 11.25 -15.68
CA ILE A 60 3.43 11.86 -17.00
C ILE A 60 4.75 11.85 -17.77
N SER A 61 5.88 12.16 -17.10
CA SER A 61 7.19 12.15 -17.76
C SER A 61 7.58 10.78 -18.31
N CYS A 62 7.19 9.69 -17.64
CA CYS A 62 7.42 8.32 -18.10
C CYS A 62 6.55 7.92 -19.32
N ASN A 63 5.43 8.60 -19.55
CA ASN A 63 4.50 8.30 -20.65
C ASN A 63 4.67 9.22 -21.87
N LEU A 64 5.54 10.23 -21.77
CA LEU A 64 5.88 11.09 -22.92
C LEU A 64 6.80 10.34 -23.89
N PRO A 65 6.59 10.48 -25.22
CA PRO A 65 7.36 9.77 -26.22
C PRO A 65 8.87 10.08 -26.11
N ALA A 66 9.72 9.09 -26.40
CA ALA A 66 11.19 9.15 -26.26
C ALA A 66 11.86 10.33 -27.00
N ASN A 67 11.21 10.89 -28.03
CA ASN A 67 11.67 12.08 -28.75
C ASN A 67 11.45 13.40 -27.98
N PHE A 68 10.86 13.34 -26.80
CA PHE A 68 10.62 14.46 -25.88
C PHE A 68 11.62 14.43 -24.71
N LEU A 69 12.90 14.13 -24.97
CA LEU A 69 13.93 14.02 -23.95
C LEU A 69 14.17 15.34 -23.18
N GLY A 70 14.20 15.22 -21.83
CA GLY A 70 14.92 16.02 -20.83
C GLY A 70 14.78 17.54 -20.86
N ASN A 71 15.31 18.18 -21.90
CA ASN A 71 15.38 19.64 -22.03
C ASN A 71 14.00 20.28 -22.20
N SER A 72 13.07 19.61 -22.89
CA SER A 72 11.70 20.12 -23.09
C SER A 72 10.84 20.01 -21.84
N VAL A 73 11.04 18.94 -21.04
CA VAL A 73 10.34 18.72 -19.78
C VAL A 73 10.86 19.67 -18.70
N HIS A 74 12.19 19.82 -18.58
CA HIS A 74 12.78 20.84 -17.71
C HIS A 74 12.39 22.26 -18.16
N ALA A 75 12.32 22.54 -19.47
CA ALA A 75 11.88 23.84 -19.97
C ALA A 75 10.39 24.10 -19.71
N LEU A 76 9.53 23.07 -19.78
CA LEU A 76 8.11 23.17 -19.45
C LEU A 76 7.91 23.38 -17.95
N ALA A 77 8.56 22.56 -17.11
CA ALA A 77 8.53 22.69 -15.66
C ALA A 77 9.09 24.06 -15.20
N SER A 78 10.20 24.51 -15.80
CA SER A 78 10.78 25.83 -15.53
C SER A 78 9.91 26.97 -16.04
N ARG A 79 9.23 26.82 -17.19
CA ARG A 79 8.29 27.84 -17.70
C ARG A 79 7.06 27.95 -16.84
N VAL A 80 6.48 26.83 -16.41
CA VAL A 80 5.30 26.80 -15.52
C VAL A 80 5.66 27.43 -14.18
N ALA A 81 6.79 27.02 -13.55
CA ALA A 81 7.27 27.61 -12.31
C ALA A 81 7.61 29.12 -12.43
N LYS A 82 8.16 29.54 -13.57
CA LYS A 82 8.54 30.95 -13.82
C LYS A 82 7.36 31.84 -14.19
N PHE A 83 6.33 31.29 -14.83
CA PHE A 83 5.11 32.03 -15.19
C PHE A 83 4.20 32.22 -13.96
N TRP A 84 4.28 31.34 -12.96
CA TRP A 84 3.38 31.33 -11.81
C TRP A 84 4.02 31.89 -10.52
N GLY A 85 5.35 32.10 -10.51
CA GLY A 85 6.07 32.70 -9.39
C GLY A 85 6.17 31.79 -8.15
N LYS A 86 7.02 32.15 -7.18
CA LYS A 86 7.26 31.32 -5.97
C LYS A 86 5.97 31.03 -5.18
N GLN A 87 5.08 32.01 -5.06
CA GLN A 87 3.76 31.84 -4.43
C GLN A 87 2.83 30.92 -5.23
N GLY A 88 2.73 31.09 -6.56
CA GLY A 88 1.88 30.24 -7.39
C GLY A 88 2.41 28.81 -7.57
N THR A 89 3.70 28.58 -7.32
CA THR A 89 4.29 27.23 -7.32
C THR A 89 3.97 26.47 -6.03
N GLU A 90 3.95 27.16 -4.87
CA GLU A 90 3.45 26.60 -3.61
C GLU A 90 1.91 26.39 -3.65
N GLU A 91 1.14 27.34 -4.18
CA GLU A 91 -0.32 27.16 -4.38
C GLU A 91 -0.64 26.05 -5.38
N PHE A 92 0.11 25.90 -6.47
CA PHE A 92 -0.08 24.82 -7.45
C PHE A 92 0.31 23.44 -6.91
N GLN A 93 1.30 23.38 -6.00
CA GLN A 93 1.64 22.17 -5.26
C GLN A 93 0.50 21.72 -4.34
N GLU A 94 -0.40 22.62 -3.95
CA GLU A 94 -1.58 22.32 -3.13
C GLU A 94 -2.88 22.21 -3.95
N HIS A 95 -2.85 22.54 -5.26
CA HIS A 95 -4.01 22.38 -6.13
C HIS A 95 -4.21 20.91 -6.53
N HIS A 96 -5.27 20.32 -5.96
CA HIS A 96 -5.81 19.04 -6.35
C HIS A 96 -6.71 19.21 -7.58
N PRO A 97 -6.38 18.65 -8.77
CA PRO A 97 -7.19 18.78 -9.98
C PRO A 97 -8.56 18.10 -9.86
N LEU A 98 -8.68 17.09 -8.99
CA LEU A 98 -9.93 16.53 -8.50
C LEU A 98 -9.95 16.68 -6.99
N HIS A 99 -11.07 17.13 -6.40
CA HIS A 99 -11.16 17.25 -4.95
C HIS A 99 -10.97 15.88 -4.29
N ALA A 100 -10.06 15.81 -3.31
CA ALA A 100 -9.94 14.65 -2.45
C ALA A 100 -11.29 14.32 -1.83
N CYS A 101 -11.58 13.03 -1.68
CA CYS A 101 -12.87 12.59 -1.22
C CYS A 101 -13.13 13.14 0.18
N ASN A 102 -14.27 13.82 0.31
CA ASN A 102 -14.64 14.54 1.50
C ASN A 102 -15.80 13.79 2.15
N GLU A 103 -15.55 13.00 3.19
CA GLU A 103 -16.54 12.12 3.81
C GLU A 103 -17.01 12.64 5.16
N HIS A 104 -18.20 12.23 5.60
CA HIS A 104 -18.65 12.55 6.95
C HIS A 104 -17.73 11.90 7.99
N ASN A 105 -17.29 12.71 8.96
CA ASN A 105 -16.45 12.22 10.03
C ASN A 105 -17.30 11.53 11.10
N PHE A 106 -17.25 10.20 11.17
CA PHE A 106 -17.98 9.46 12.20
C PHE A 106 -17.51 9.73 13.63
N LEU A 107 -16.38 10.44 13.80
CA LEU A 107 -15.85 10.88 15.09
C LEU A 107 -16.21 12.33 15.44
N TYR A 108 -17.14 12.94 14.71
CA TYR A 108 -17.55 14.31 15.00
C TYR A 108 -18.14 14.42 16.42
N HIS A 109 -17.61 15.36 17.21
CA HIS A 109 -17.84 15.54 18.65
C HIS A 109 -17.62 14.32 19.55
N TYR A 110 -17.14 13.20 19.00
CA TYR A 110 -16.94 11.99 19.77
C TYR A 110 -15.69 12.12 20.66
N THR A 111 -15.89 11.98 21.97
CA THR A 111 -14.81 11.93 22.96
C THR A 111 -14.80 10.56 23.64
N PRO A 112 -13.79 9.71 23.41
CA PRO A 112 -13.71 8.40 24.05
C PRO A 112 -13.58 8.54 25.58
N SER A 113 -14.37 7.81 26.34
CA SER A 113 -14.36 7.86 27.82
C SER A 113 -13.06 7.40 28.48
N ARG A 114 -12.22 6.62 27.75
CA ARG A 114 -11.00 5.98 28.28
C ARG A 114 -9.70 6.79 28.09
N ARG A 115 -9.75 8.01 27.53
CA ARG A 115 -8.54 8.83 27.32
C ARG A 115 -8.62 10.13 28.13
N PRO A 116 -7.65 10.40 29.04
CA PRO A 116 -7.71 11.55 29.94
C PRO A 116 -7.42 12.90 29.27
N THR A 117 -6.90 12.91 28.04
CA THR A 117 -6.58 14.14 27.30
C THR A 117 -7.64 14.46 26.25
N PRO A 118 -8.20 15.68 26.21
CA PRO A 118 -9.10 16.12 25.14
C PRO A 118 -8.40 15.98 23.79
N ARG A 119 -9.00 15.25 22.85
CA ARG A 119 -8.56 15.31 21.45
C ARG A 119 -8.97 16.68 20.90
N PRO A 120 -8.14 17.33 20.06
CA PRO A 120 -8.59 18.53 19.34
C PRO A 120 -9.88 18.21 18.58
N ARG A 121 -10.82 19.17 18.57
CA ARG A 121 -12.15 19.00 17.98
C ARG A 121 -11.98 18.52 16.55
N LYS A 122 -12.52 17.33 16.26
CA LYS A 122 -12.43 16.75 14.93
C LYS A 122 -13.31 17.55 13.96
N PRO A 123 -12.85 17.79 12.72
CA PRO A 123 -13.68 18.45 11.71
C PRO A 123 -14.93 17.60 11.41
N PRO A 124 -16.04 18.20 10.97
CA PRO A 124 -17.27 17.49 10.60
C PRO A 124 -17.10 16.55 9.40
N ARG A 125 -16.00 16.75 8.65
CA ARG A 125 -15.65 15.96 7.49
C ARG A 125 -14.20 15.51 7.55
N ILE A 126 -13.89 14.41 6.88
CA ILE A 126 -12.55 13.85 6.71
C ILE A 126 -12.20 13.81 5.22
N HIS A 127 -10.94 14.12 4.91
CA HIS A 127 -10.40 13.97 3.58
C HIS A 127 -9.68 12.63 3.49
N LEU A 128 -10.11 11.81 2.54
CA LEU A 128 -9.55 10.49 2.27
C LEU A 128 -8.92 10.50 0.89
N ILE A 129 -7.78 9.82 0.77
CA ILE A 129 -7.03 9.65 -0.48
C ILE A 129 -6.48 8.24 -0.54
N ASP A 130 -6.20 7.78 -1.76
CA ASP A 130 -5.51 6.54 -2.07
C ASP A 130 -4.21 6.39 -1.25
N SER A 131 -4.06 5.24 -0.58
CA SER A 131 -2.89 4.92 0.24
C SER A 131 -1.60 4.81 -0.57
N GLY A 132 -1.69 4.56 -1.88
CA GLY A 132 -0.53 4.54 -2.78
C GLY A 132 0.20 5.89 -2.86
N MET A 133 -0.46 6.98 -2.44
CA MET A 133 0.19 8.29 -2.28
C MET A 133 1.19 8.34 -1.12
N ASP A 134 1.06 7.46 -0.13
CA ASP A 134 2.01 7.30 0.97
C ASP A 134 2.93 6.11 0.73
N ASN A 135 2.35 4.93 0.50
CA ASN A 135 3.10 3.69 0.30
C ASN A 135 2.27 2.65 -0.46
N ASN A 136 2.79 2.12 -1.57
CA ASN A 136 2.16 1.07 -2.37
C ASN A 136 2.13 -0.33 -1.70
N CYS A 137 2.58 -0.47 -0.45
CA CYS A 137 2.56 -1.72 0.29
C CYS A 137 1.41 -1.72 1.33
N PRO A 138 0.34 -2.52 1.16
CA PRO A 138 -0.78 -2.57 2.09
C PRO A 138 -0.47 -3.36 3.38
N THR A 139 0.76 -3.28 3.87
CA THR A 139 1.27 -4.08 5.01
C THR A 139 0.72 -3.59 6.34
N TYR A 140 0.51 -2.28 6.50
CA TYR A 140 0.06 -1.66 7.75
C TYR A 140 -1.20 -2.31 8.33
N VAL A 141 -2.21 -2.55 7.48
CA VAL A 141 -3.50 -3.11 7.89
C VAL A 141 -3.42 -4.58 8.27
N LEU A 142 -2.43 -5.32 7.76
CA LEU A 142 -2.20 -6.74 8.08
C LEU A 142 -1.52 -6.89 9.45
N LEU A 143 -0.71 -5.91 9.85
CA LEU A 143 0.02 -5.88 11.11
C LEU A 143 -0.81 -5.34 12.28
N HIS A 144 -2.12 -5.56 12.30
CA HIS A 144 -2.91 -5.35 13.52
C HIS A 144 -2.71 -6.57 14.45
N PRO A 145 -2.33 -6.39 15.74
CA PRO A 145 -1.98 -7.52 16.62
C PRO A 145 -3.06 -8.59 16.74
N HIS A 146 -4.34 -8.21 16.70
CA HIS A 146 -5.45 -9.19 16.76
C HIS A 146 -5.59 -10.04 15.49
N ARG A 147 -4.97 -9.66 14.37
CA ARG A 147 -4.97 -10.49 13.14
C ARG A 147 -4.00 -11.66 13.25
N ALA A 148 -2.98 -11.58 14.11
CA ALA A 148 -2.05 -12.67 14.38
C ALA A 148 -1.44 -13.30 13.10
N VAL A 149 -1.10 -12.47 12.11
CA VAL A 149 -0.61 -12.86 10.79
C VAL A 149 0.79 -13.50 10.87
N ASP A 150 0.91 -14.76 10.46
CA ASP A 150 2.20 -15.45 10.39
C ASP A 150 2.90 -15.28 9.04
N VAL A 151 2.12 -15.21 7.96
CA VAL A 151 2.61 -15.12 6.58
C VAL A 151 1.87 -14.01 5.84
N ILE A 152 2.62 -13.15 5.16
CA ILE A 152 2.10 -12.13 4.25
C ILE A 152 2.53 -12.51 2.84
N ILE A 153 1.59 -12.62 1.90
CA ILE A 153 1.90 -12.76 0.48
C ILE A 153 1.66 -11.39 -0.16
N ASN A 154 2.73 -10.71 -0.57
CA ASN A 154 2.68 -9.35 -1.10
C ASN A 154 2.97 -9.37 -2.60
N MET A 155 1.93 -9.22 -3.42
CA MET A 155 2.05 -9.14 -4.88
C MET A 155 2.16 -7.67 -5.29
N ASP A 156 3.26 -7.29 -5.94
CA ASP A 156 3.55 -5.90 -6.27
C ASP A 156 3.52 -5.67 -7.79
N ALA A 157 2.60 -4.82 -8.23
CA ALA A 157 2.45 -4.38 -9.62
C ALA A 157 2.93 -2.92 -9.83
N SER A 158 3.77 -2.41 -8.93
CA SER A 158 4.34 -1.06 -9.07
C SER A 158 5.25 -0.97 -10.29
N SER A 159 5.28 0.20 -10.94
CA SER A 159 6.11 0.43 -12.14
C SER A 159 7.62 0.47 -11.85
N ASP A 160 8.01 0.45 -10.58
CA ASP A 160 9.38 0.52 -10.11
C ASP A 160 9.88 -0.78 -9.46
N VAL A 161 9.19 -1.91 -9.65
CA VAL A 161 9.59 -3.23 -9.09
C VAL A 161 11.02 -3.66 -9.47
N GLN A 162 11.55 -3.15 -10.58
CA GLN A 162 12.93 -3.41 -11.03
C GLN A 162 13.98 -2.42 -10.46
N LYS A 163 13.57 -1.43 -9.65
CA LYS A 163 14.45 -0.35 -9.12
C LYS A 163 14.91 -0.58 -7.68
N ASP A 164 14.67 -1.77 -7.12
CA ASP A 164 15.01 -2.13 -5.73
C ASP A 164 14.47 -1.16 -4.67
N SER A 165 13.29 -0.56 -4.92
CA SER A 165 12.64 0.38 -3.99
C SER A 165 11.83 -0.32 -2.89
N PHE A 166 11.51 -1.60 -3.08
CA PHE A 166 10.65 -2.37 -2.18
C PHE A 166 11.22 -2.51 -0.75
N PRO A 167 12.51 -2.84 -0.51
CA PRO A 167 13.06 -2.93 0.84
C PRO A 167 12.82 -1.68 1.68
N THR A 168 13.03 -0.50 1.09
CA THR A 168 12.76 0.78 1.76
C THR A 168 11.27 0.97 2.04
N ARG A 169 10.41 0.66 1.06
CA ARG A 169 8.94 0.79 1.20
C ARG A 169 8.39 -0.09 2.32
N VAL A 170 8.81 -1.36 2.37
CA VAL A 170 8.30 -2.32 3.35
C VAL A 170 8.82 -2.01 4.76
N ASP A 171 10.08 -1.56 4.89
CA ASP A 171 10.64 -1.15 6.17
C ASP A 171 9.97 0.11 6.72
N GLN A 172 9.71 1.10 5.86
CA GLN A 172 9.00 2.32 6.24
C GLN A 172 7.62 2.00 6.83
N ILE A 173 6.82 1.18 6.13
CA ILE A 173 5.45 0.88 6.56
C ILE A 173 5.39 -0.13 7.71
N GLY A 174 6.31 -1.11 7.72
CA GLY A 174 6.44 -2.10 8.80
C GLY A 174 6.89 -1.46 10.10
N GLY A 175 7.88 -0.55 10.04
CA GLY A 175 8.40 0.18 11.18
C GLY A 175 7.32 0.98 11.91
N ARG A 176 6.33 1.54 11.19
CA ARG A 176 5.16 2.22 11.81
C ARG A 176 4.38 1.31 12.76
N ARG A 177 4.44 -0.01 12.55
CA ARG A 177 3.82 -1.05 13.38
C ARG A 177 4.82 -1.82 14.25
N GLY A 178 6.08 -1.42 14.25
CA GLY A 178 7.15 -2.04 15.06
C GLY A 178 7.65 -3.35 14.47
N ILE A 179 7.69 -3.47 13.14
CA ILE A 179 8.25 -4.64 12.46
C ILE A 179 9.30 -4.19 11.45
N LYS A 180 10.50 -4.75 11.56
CA LYS A 180 11.55 -4.62 10.57
C LYS A 180 11.52 -5.82 9.64
N PHE A 181 11.41 -5.57 8.33
CA PHE A 181 11.49 -6.61 7.31
C PHE A 181 12.88 -6.64 6.70
N THR A 182 13.54 -7.79 6.77
CA THR A 182 14.88 -7.99 6.19
C THR A 182 14.82 -9.08 5.13
N LYS A 183 15.39 -8.81 3.95
CA LYS A 183 15.47 -9.80 2.86
C LYS A 183 16.33 -10.97 3.31
N ARG A 184 15.84 -12.20 3.15
CA ARG A 184 16.53 -13.40 3.62
C ARG A 184 17.71 -13.80 2.72
N HIS A 185 17.56 -13.61 1.41
CA HIS A 185 18.55 -13.97 0.42
C HIS A 185 18.73 -12.84 -0.58
N ASP A 186 19.98 -12.45 -0.82
CA ASP A 186 20.30 -11.50 -1.88
C ASP A 186 20.20 -12.19 -3.23
N VAL A 187 19.32 -11.64 -4.07
CA VAL A 187 19.09 -12.07 -5.45
C VAL A 187 19.15 -10.85 -6.34
N THR A 188 19.82 -10.98 -7.48
CA THR A 188 20.01 -9.91 -8.47
C THR A 188 19.71 -10.45 -9.86
N PRO A 189 19.16 -9.62 -10.75
CA PRO A 189 18.84 -10.08 -12.10
C PRO A 189 20.11 -10.34 -12.90
N SER A 190 20.01 -11.24 -13.87
CA SER A 190 21.06 -11.43 -14.89
C SER A 190 21.31 -10.14 -15.66
N ALA A 191 22.56 -9.93 -16.06
CA ALA A 191 22.97 -8.74 -16.82
C ALA A 191 22.46 -8.77 -18.27
N ASP A 192 22.21 -9.95 -18.83
CA ASP A 192 21.67 -10.09 -20.18
C ASP A 192 20.14 -9.85 -20.16
N PRO A 193 19.64 -8.80 -20.83
CA PRO A 193 18.21 -8.51 -20.90
C PRO A 193 17.38 -9.60 -21.57
N LYS A 194 18.00 -10.46 -22.40
CA LYS A 194 17.35 -11.53 -23.16
C LYS A 194 17.48 -12.90 -22.52
N ASP A 195 18.12 -12.99 -21.35
CA ASP A 195 18.21 -14.24 -20.60
C ASP A 195 16.81 -14.65 -20.12
N PRO A 196 16.28 -15.81 -20.53
CA PRO A 196 14.96 -16.27 -20.08
C PRO A 196 14.92 -16.56 -18.57
N ASP A 197 16.07 -16.73 -17.94
CA ASP A 197 16.24 -16.89 -16.50
C ASP A 197 16.72 -15.60 -15.81
N ARG A 198 16.61 -14.44 -16.48
CA ARG A 198 17.07 -13.15 -15.95
C ARG A 198 16.59 -12.85 -14.55
N PHE A 199 15.34 -13.19 -14.24
CA PHE A 199 14.71 -12.95 -12.94
C PHE A 199 14.53 -14.22 -12.10
N LYS A 200 15.33 -15.26 -12.38
CA LYS A 200 15.33 -16.49 -11.57
C LYS A 200 15.51 -16.15 -10.08
N ASP A 201 14.73 -16.81 -9.24
CA ASP A 201 14.68 -16.61 -7.78
C ASP A 201 14.19 -15.19 -7.33
N MET A 202 13.79 -14.31 -8.25
CA MET A 202 13.25 -12.98 -7.94
C MET A 202 11.72 -12.90 -7.97
N TYR A 203 11.04 -13.88 -8.57
CA TYR A 203 9.57 -13.93 -8.66
C TYR A 203 8.87 -14.14 -7.31
N ALA A 204 9.59 -14.68 -6.31
CA ALA A 204 9.15 -14.74 -4.93
C ALA A 204 10.36 -14.65 -3.98
N GLN A 205 10.44 -13.57 -3.22
CA GLN A 205 11.55 -13.25 -2.32
C GLN A 205 11.07 -13.28 -0.88
N ILE A 206 11.82 -13.91 0.01
CA ILE A 206 11.45 -14.03 1.42
C ILE A 206 12.01 -12.85 2.21
N TYR A 207 11.13 -12.21 2.99
CA TYR A 207 11.48 -11.19 3.97
C TYR A 207 11.08 -11.67 5.37
N ASP A 208 12.02 -11.58 6.30
CA ASP A 208 11.81 -11.90 7.71
C ASP A 208 11.39 -10.65 8.47
N GLY A 209 10.17 -10.67 9.00
CA GLY A 209 9.59 -9.62 9.82
C GLY A 209 9.86 -9.89 11.29
N VAL A 210 10.67 -9.06 11.92
CA VAL A 210 11.06 -9.18 13.33
C VAL A 210 10.57 -7.95 14.10
N PRO A 211 9.99 -8.11 15.31
CA PRO A 211 9.65 -6.99 16.18
C PRO A 211 10.82 -6.03 16.40
N CYS A 212 10.56 -4.74 16.28
CA CYS A 212 11.53 -3.67 16.51
C CYS A 212 10.88 -2.48 17.21
N ASP A 213 11.70 -1.57 17.70
CA ASP A 213 11.23 -0.30 18.23
C ASP A 213 10.56 0.51 17.11
N ARG A 214 9.41 1.11 17.44
CA ARG A 214 8.72 2.01 16.53
C ARG A 214 9.51 3.32 16.43
N PRO A 215 9.73 3.86 15.23
CA PRO A 215 10.39 5.15 15.08
C PRO A 215 9.53 6.23 15.76
N GLU A 216 10.15 7.22 16.39
CA GLU A 216 9.44 8.33 17.02
C GLU A 216 8.74 9.21 15.97
N THR A 217 9.34 9.33 14.78
CA THR A 217 8.86 10.13 13.66
C THR A 217 8.84 9.33 12.37
N VAL A 218 7.93 9.70 11.46
CA VAL A 218 7.81 9.16 10.10
C VAL A 218 7.75 10.30 9.09
N VAL A 219 8.10 10.02 7.85
CA VAL A 219 7.81 10.91 6.72
C VAL A 219 6.41 10.60 6.21
N ASP A 220 5.56 11.62 6.11
CA ASP A 220 4.21 11.53 5.54
C ASP A 220 4.20 11.59 4.01
N SER A 221 3.02 11.43 3.39
CA SER A 221 2.83 11.48 1.93
C SER A 221 3.22 12.82 1.29
N TYR A 222 3.42 13.87 2.09
CA TYR A 222 3.84 15.20 1.63
C TYR A 222 5.33 15.46 1.87
N GLY A 223 6.08 14.45 2.29
CA GLY A 223 7.51 14.56 2.58
C GLY A 223 7.82 15.25 3.91
N ARG A 224 6.83 15.48 4.78
CA ARG A 224 7.01 16.14 6.07
C ARG A 224 7.36 15.11 7.13
N THR A 225 8.32 15.44 7.98
CA THR A 225 8.61 14.63 9.18
C THR A 225 7.57 14.94 10.26
N VAL A 226 6.78 13.93 10.62
CA VAL A 226 5.71 14.02 11.62
C VAL A 226 5.93 13.01 12.73
N LYS A 227 5.35 13.25 13.91
CA LYS A 227 5.33 12.24 14.98
C LYS A 227 4.61 10.99 14.48
N THR A 228 5.18 9.83 14.73
CA THR A 228 4.58 8.55 14.35
C THR A 228 3.19 8.45 14.96
N PRO A 229 2.14 8.26 14.15
CA PRO A 229 0.78 8.15 14.67
C PRO A 229 0.67 7.03 15.69
N PRO A 230 -0.11 7.22 16.77
CA PRO A 230 -0.31 6.16 17.76
C PRO A 230 -0.99 4.98 17.07
N ALA A 231 -0.51 3.75 17.27
CA ALA A 231 -1.12 2.53 16.75
C ALA A 231 -0.62 1.37 17.61
N PRO A 232 -1.39 0.28 17.75
CA PRO A 232 -0.91 -0.90 18.46
C PRO A 232 0.26 -1.54 17.69
N ALA A 233 1.34 -1.84 18.41
CA ALA A 233 2.51 -2.50 17.84
C ALA A 233 2.21 -3.98 17.53
N TYR A 234 2.76 -4.48 16.43
CA TYR A 234 2.73 -5.89 16.10
C TYR A 234 3.88 -6.61 16.81
N GLY A 235 3.58 -7.31 17.91
CA GLY A 235 4.60 -7.89 18.79
C GLY A 235 5.06 -9.30 18.40
N ARG A 236 4.88 -9.74 17.15
CA ARG A 236 5.14 -11.12 16.73
C ARG A 236 5.97 -11.15 15.46
N GLU A 237 6.80 -12.17 15.33
CA GLU A 237 7.50 -12.46 14.08
C GLU A 237 6.49 -12.87 13.00
N CYS A 238 6.76 -12.46 11.77
CA CYS A 238 6.02 -12.90 10.58
C CYS A 238 6.97 -13.04 9.39
N THR A 239 6.53 -13.76 8.37
CA THR A 239 7.30 -13.94 7.13
C THR A 239 6.53 -13.32 5.97
N MET A 240 7.18 -12.50 5.16
CA MET A 240 6.59 -11.96 3.94
C MET A 240 7.20 -12.64 2.72
N VAL A 241 6.35 -13.05 1.77
CA VAL A 241 6.74 -13.46 0.43
C VAL A 241 6.43 -12.29 -0.51
N TYR A 242 7.47 -11.60 -0.96
CA TYR A 242 7.38 -10.51 -1.92
C TYR A 242 7.40 -11.07 -3.35
N MET A 243 6.35 -10.78 -4.11
CA MET A 243 6.14 -11.29 -5.46
C MET A 243 5.97 -10.11 -6.44
N PRO A 244 7.07 -9.55 -6.97
CA PRO A 244 7.00 -8.50 -7.97
C PRO A 244 6.49 -9.01 -9.32
N LEU A 245 5.71 -8.19 -10.02
CA LEU A 245 5.34 -8.41 -11.42
C LEU A 245 6.52 -8.08 -12.33
N LEU A 246 7.32 -9.11 -12.65
CA LEU A 246 8.51 -8.99 -13.48
C LEU A 246 8.25 -9.44 -14.93
N PRO A 247 9.09 -9.02 -15.91
CA PRO A 247 9.11 -9.62 -17.24
C PRO A 247 9.34 -11.13 -17.18
N ASN A 248 8.74 -11.86 -18.11
CA ASN A 248 8.87 -13.31 -18.20
C ASN A 248 9.00 -13.76 -19.66
N GLU A 249 10.23 -13.82 -20.14
CA GLU A 249 10.57 -14.08 -21.55
C GLU A 249 10.02 -15.43 -22.06
N ARG A 250 9.90 -16.43 -21.17
CA ARG A 250 9.32 -17.74 -21.52
C ARG A 250 7.82 -17.68 -21.73
N ALA A 251 7.12 -16.82 -21.01
CA ALA A 251 5.67 -16.70 -21.07
C ALA A 251 5.21 -15.74 -22.17
N VAL A 252 5.83 -14.55 -22.23
CA VAL A 252 5.57 -13.53 -23.24
C VAL A 252 6.90 -12.87 -23.61
N PRO A 253 7.49 -13.22 -24.77
CA PRO A 253 8.73 -12.62 -25.25
C PRO A 253 8.62 -11.10 -25.46
N ASP A 254 9.72 -10.39 -25.21
CA ASP A 254 9.85 -8.94 -25.44
C ASP A 254 8.80 -8.07 -24.71
N TYR A 255 8.18 -8.58 -23.64
CA TYR A 255 7.17 -7.86 -22.86
C TYR A 255 7.61 -7.61 -21.41
N ASP A 256 7.72 -6.33 -21.07
CA ASP A 256 7.98 -5.86 -19.71
C ASP A 256 6.74 -5.13 -19.16
N PRO A 257 6.02 -5.70 -18.18
CA PRO A 257 4.84 -5.07 -17.59
C PRO A 257 5.10 -3.70 -16.96
N SER A 258 6.33 -3.42 -16.52
CA SER A 258 6.69 -2.18 -15.83
C SER A 258 7.01 -1.03 -16.80
N THR A 259 7.31 -1.32 -18.06
CA THR A 259 7.69 -0.32 -19.07
C THR A 259 6.79 -0.30 -20.31
N ALA A 260 5.99 -1.34 -20.54
CA ALA A 260 5.08 -1.40 -21.69
C ALA A 260 4.03 -0.27 -21.66
N LYS A 261 3.90 0.42 -22.80
CA LYS A 261 3.04 1.61 -22.93
C LYS A 261 1.58 1.37 -22.53
N PHE A 262 1.03 0.19 -22.87
CA PHE A 262 -0.37 -0.13 -22.54
C PHE A 262 -0.56 -0.58 -21.08
N SER A 263 0.52 -0.96 -20.39
CA SER A 263 0.50 -1.40 -18.99
C SER A 263 0.74 -0.26 -18.00
N GLY A 264 0.84 0.98 -18.49
CA GLY A 264 0.96 2.15 -17.63
C GLY A 264 -0.28 2.37 -16.76
N SER A 265 -0.08 2.85 -15.52
CA SER A 265 -1.13 3.02 -14.51
C SER A 265 -2.29 3.95 -14.90
N TYR A 266 -2.14 4.74 -15.97
CA TYR A 266 -3.19 5.62 -16.49
C TYR A 266 -3.94 5.06 -17.70
N ASN A 267 -3.52 3.90 -18.22
CA ASN A 267 -4.24 3.29 -19.32
C ASN A 267 -5.48 2.55 -18.81
N LEU A 268 -6.65 3.05 -19.17
CA LEU A 268 -7.94 2.43 -18.84
C LEU A 268 -8.58 1.72 -20.04
N VAL A 269 -7.90 1.68 -21.19
CA VAL A 269 -8.41 1.06 -22.42
C VAL A 269 -7.45 -0.06 -22.86
N TRP A 270 -7.95 -1.29 -22.79
CA TRP A 270 -7.16 -2.50 -23.02
C TRP A 270 -7.84 -3.34 -24.08
N THR A 271 -7.05 -3.90 -25.00
CA THR A 271 -7.57 -4.92 -25.92
C THR A 271 -7.63 -6.29 -25.22
N PRO A 272 -8.49 -7.23 -25.67
CA PRO A 272 -8.51 -8.59 -25.12
C PRO A 272 -7.13 -9.27 -25.14
N GLU A 273 -6.33 -9.03 -26.18
CA GLU A 273 -4.99 -9.60 -26.34
C GLU A 273 -4.00 -9.03 -25.32
N GLN A 274 -4.10 -7.73 -25.01
CA GLN A 274 -3.28 -7.08 -23.98
C GLN A 274 -3.61 -7.60 -22.58
N VAL A 275 -4.90 -7.85 -22.30
CA VAL A 275 -5.34 -8.47 -21.04
C VAL A 275 -4.78 -9.89 -20.93
N GLU A 276 -4.96 -10.70 -21.97
CA GLU A 276 -4.46 -12.08 -22.00
C GLU A 276 -2.93 -12.15 -21.85
N MET A 277 -2.21 -11.22 -22.49
CA MET A 277 -0.75 -11.09 -22.37
C MET A 277 -0.32 -10.85 -20.91
N LEU A 278 -0.95 -9.88 -20.24
CA LEU A 278 -0.64 -9.60 -18.83
C LEU A 278 -0.99 -10.78 -17.92
N VAL A 279 -2.14 -11.41 -18.14
CA VAL A 279 -2.58 -12.58 -17.36
C VAL A 279 -1.56 -13.72 -17.47
N ARG A 280 -1.05 -14.01 -18.68
CA ARG A 280 -0.02 -15.05 -18.89
C ARG A 280 1.25 -14.77 -18.10
N VAL A 281 1.73 -13.53 -18.10
CA VAL A 281 2.90 -13.14 -17.30
C VAL A 281 2.63 -13.28 -15.81
N CYS A 282 1.47 -12.82 -15.32
CA CYS A 282 1.09 -12.96 -13.91
C CYS A 282 1.07 -14.43 -13.46
N VAL A 283 0.47 -15.31 -14.26
CA VAL A 283 0.42 -16.75 -13.99
C VAL A 283 1.82 -17.35 -13.97
N ALA A 284 2.63 -17.08 -14.99
CA ALA A 284 3.99 -17.61 -15.07
C ALA A 284 4.88 -17.13 -13.92
N ASN A 285 4.77 -15.87 -13.52
CA ASN A 285 5.49 -15.33 -12.35
C ASN A 285 5.07 -16.03 -11.06
N PHE A 286 3.77 -16.26 -10.87
CA PHE A 286 3.28 -16.99 -9.71
C PHE A 286 3.78 -18.43 -9.69
N GLU A 287 3.75 -19.13 -10.83
CA GLU A 287 4.25 -20.51 -10.95
C GLU A 287 5.75 -20.62 -10.58
N GLN A 288 6.57 -19.66 -11.03
CA GLN A 288 7.98 -19.59 -10.65
C GLN A 288 8.18 -19.33 -9.15
N GLY A 289 7.25 -18.59 -8.51
CA GLY A 289 7.29 -18.29 -7.08
C GLY A 289 6.59 -19.30 -6.17
N GLU A 290 5.82 -20.25 -6.73
CA GLU A 290 4.93 -21.13 -5.98
C GLU A 290 5.70 -22.01 -4.98
N GLY A 291 6.91 -22.45 -5.35
CA GLY A 291 7.80 -23.22 -4.48
C GLY A 291 8.11 -22.48 -3.17
N THR A 292 8.52 -21.21 -3.29
CA THR A 292 8.81 -20.32 -2.15
C THR A 292 7.58 -20.10 -1.27
N VAL A 293 6.41 -19.89 -1.87
CA VAL A 293 5.14 -19.76 -1.12
C VAL A 293 4.87 -21.03 -0.32
N LYS A 294 4.96 -22.21 -0.95
CA LYS A 294 4.76 -23.50 -0.29
C LYS A 294 5.77 -23.73 0.84
N GLU A 295 7.03 -23.37 0.65
CA GLU A 295 8.07 -23.45 1.69
C GLU A 295 7.69 -22.61 2.92
N VAL A 296 7.40 -21.32 2.72
CA VAL A 296 7.05 -20.39 3.82
C VAL A 296 5.79 -20.84 4.54
N MET A 297 4.77 -21.28 3.79
CA MET A 297 3.52 -21.79 4.38
C MET A 297 3.76 -23.05 5.22
N ARG A 298 4.58 -24.00 4.75
CA ARG A 298 4.95 -25.20 5.53
C ARG A 298 5.76 -24.83 6.77
N ALA A 299 6.69 -23.89 6.66
CA ALA A 299 7.47 -23.42 7.81
C ALA A 299 6.58 -22.77 8.87
N ALA A 300 5.65 -21.89 8.48
CA ALA A 300 4.69 -21.27 9.39
C ALA A 300 3.76 -22.30 10.04
N TRP A 301 3.25 -23.27 9.28
CA TRP A 301 2.46 -24.38 9.81
C TRP A 301 3.26 -25.19 10.85
N GLY A 302 4.53 -25.49 10.55
CA GLY A 302 5.42 -26.20 11.46
C GLY A 302 5.61 -25.46 12.79
N ARG A 303 5.87 -24.14 12.74
CA ARG A 303 5.96 -23.29 13.95
C ARG A 303 4.68 -23.36 14.77
N ARG A 304 3.51 -23.16 14.13
CA ARG A 304 2.20 -23.22 14.79
C ARG A 304 1.88 -24.58 15.38
N LYS A 305 2.28 -25.67 14.71
CA LYS A 305 2.11 -27.03 15.22
C LYS A 305 2.95 -27.23 16.49
N ALA A 306 4.22 -26.85 16.45
CA ALA A 306 5.11 -26.95 17.61
C ALA A 306 4.66 -26.06 18.79
N GLU A 307 4.07 -24.88 18.53
CA GLU A 307 3.43 -24.06 19.57
C GLU A 307 2.27 -24.79 20.25
N ARG A 308 1.37 -25.41 19.47
CA ARG A 308 0.24 -26.18 20.02
C ARG A 308 0.68 -27.41 20.80
N GLU A 309 1.69 -28.13 20.31
CA GLU A 309 2.24 -29.31 21.00
C GLU A 309 2.92 -28.91 22.31
N ARG A 310 3.66 -27.80 22.35
CA ARG A 310 4.24 -27.26 23.59
C ARG A 310 3.18 -26.76 24.56
N GLY A 311 2.15 -26.06 24.06
CA GLY A 311 1.01 -25.58 24.86
C GLY A 311 0.08 -26.68 25.38
N GLY A 312 -0.01 -27.81 24.67
CA GLY A 312 -0.78 -29.00 25.07
C GLY A 312 -0.15 -29.82 26.20
N VAL A 313 1.10 -29.53 26.58
CA VAL A 313 1.81 -30.21 27.67
C VAL A 313 1.72 -29.44 29.00
N GLY A 314 1.04 -28.29 29.07
CA GLY A 314 1.03 -27.48 30.30
C GLY A 314 -0.07 -26.42 30.47
N GLY A 315 -1.32 -26.67 30.08
CA GLY A 315 -2.39 -25.66 30.19
C GLY A 315 -3.77 -26.21 30.56
N VAL A 316 -4.07 -26.19 31.86
CA VAL A 316 -5.42 -26.31 32.43
C VAL A 316 -6.36 -25.30 31.76
N GLY A 317 -7.57 -25.76 31.43
CA GLY A 317 -8.57 -25.01 30.66
C GLY A 317 -8.84 -23.60 31.14
N VAL A 318 -8.85 -22.67 30.19
CA VAL A 318 -9.58 -21.40 30.32
C VAL A 318 -11.04 -21.73 30.05
N LYS A 319 -11.85 -21.75 31.12
CA LYS A 319 -13.32 -21.76 31.01
C LYS A 319 -13.77 -20.50 30.28
N VAL A 320 -14.64 -20.70 29.29
CA VAL A 320 -15.44 -19.69 28.60
C VAL A 320 -16.35 -18.97 29.59
#